data_AF-A0A9X2Z9W7-F1
#
_entry.id   AF-A0A9X2Z9W7-F1
#
_cell.length_a   1.000
_cell.length_b   1.000
_cell.length_c   1.000
_cell.angle_alpha   90.00
_cell.angle_beta   90.00
_cell.angle_gamma   90.00
#
_symmetry.space_group_name_H-M   'P 1'
#
loop_
_entity.id
_entity.type
_entity.pdbx_description
1 polymer ?
#
loop_
_entity_poly.entity_id
_entity_poly.type
_entity_poly.pdbx_seq_one_letter_code
_entity_poly.pdbx_strand_id
1 'polypeptide(L)'
;MAVGDLIPWRGRWITEPPTHCGNGHRFGSQRVLVGHVACMGHGGGGHTTWHCRECDHTTYGPALAKHCTVLAGPAAVRISGDLPELRPSPIPPTPW
;
A
#
# COMPACT_ATOMS: atom_id res chain seq x y z
N MET A 1 15.32 13.81 -12.48
CA MET A 1 14.66 13.35 -11.24
C MET A 1 13.85 12.13 -11.62
N ALA A 2 13.94 11.08 -10.81
CA ALA A 2 13.19 9.85 -11.01
C ALA A 2 11.79 9.96 -10.39
N VAL A 3 10.85 9.16 -10.88
CA VAL A 3 9.54 9.01 -10.25
C VAL A 3 9.72 8.54 -8.81
N GLY A 4 9.10 9.25 -7.87
CA GLY A 4 9.26 8.98 -6.44
C GLY A 4 10.28 9.86 -5.72
N ASP A 5 11.12 10.61 -6.44
CA ASP A 5 12.05 11.56 -5.81
C ASP A 5 11.28 12.70 -5.12
N LEU A 6 11.83 13.25 -4.03
CA LEU A 6 11.29 14.45 -3.41
C LEU A 6 11.81 15.69 -4.15
N ILE A 7 10.89 16.48 -4.72
CA ILE A 7 11.24 17.62 -5.58
C ILE A 7 10.58 18.92 -5.08
N PRO A 8 11.22 20.08 -5.27
CA PRO A 8 10.60 21.36 -4.95
C PRO A 8 9.60 21.75 -6.04
N TRP A 9 8.35 21.98 -5.66
CA TRP A 9 7.28 22.45 -6.53
C TRP A 9 6.49 23.57 -5.86
N ARG A 10 6.51 24.76 -6.48
CA ARG A 10 5.82 25.97 -5.97
C ARG A 10 6.13 26.28 -4.49
N GLY A 11 7.39 26.13 -4.10
CA GLY A 11 7.86 26.38 -2.73
C GLY A 11 7.50 25.29 -1.71
N ARG A 12 6.99 24.13 -2.17
CA ARG A 12 6.68 22.97 -1.32
C ARG A 12 7.41 21.74 -1.84
N TRP A 13 7.63 20.76 -0.98
CA TRP A 13 8.17 19.47 -1.40
C TRP A 13 7.05 18.52 -1.80
N ILE A 14 7.19 17.87 -2.95
CA ILE A 14 6.26 16.84 -3.44
C ILE A 14 7.04 15.60 -3.88
N THR A 15 6.39 14.45 -3.89
CA THR A 15 6.89 13.25 -4.58
C THR A 15 6.71 13.44 -6.09
N GLU A 16 7.78 13.34 -6.87
CA GLU A 16 7.76 13.46 -8.34
C GLU A 16 6.78 12.45 -8.95
N PRO A 17 5.67 12.92 -9.55
CA PRO A 17 4.70 12.05 -10.16
C PRO A 17 5.09 11.71 -11.61
N PRO A 18 4.79 10.50 -12.08
CA PRO A 18 4.86 10.20 -13.51
C PRO A 18 3.80 11.00 -14.28
N THR A 19 4.08 11.28 -15.56
CA THR A 19 3.11 11.90 -16.48
C THR A 19 2.30 10.87 -17.28
N HIS A 20 2.82 9.64 -17.39
CA HIS A 20 2.21 8.52 -18.11
C HIS A 20 2.36 7.22 -17.31
N CYS A 21 1.45 6.28 -17.50
CA CYS A 21 1.64 4.91 -17.00
C CYS A 21 2.73 4.19 -17.82
N GLY A 22 3.24 3.05 -17.33
CA GLY A 22 4.21 2.23 -18.07
C GLY A 22 3.73 1.75 -19.45
N ASN A 23 2.41 1.74 -19.70
CA ASN A 23 1.81 1.41 -21.00
C ASN A 23 1.55 2.65 -21.90
N GLY A 24 1.97 3.85 -21.51
CA GLY A 24 1.89 5.06 -22.33
C GLY A 24 0.61 5.91 -22.20
N HIS A 25 -0.39 5.51 -21.42
CA HIS A 25 -1.57 6.35 -21.16
C HIS A 25 -1.20 7.57 -20.29
N ARG A 26 -1.65 8.75 -20.72
CA ARG A 26 -1.41 10.01 -20.00
C ARG A 26 -2.23 10.09 -18.71
N PHE A 27 -1.58 10.40 -17.60
CA PHE A 27 -2.27 10.66 -16.35
C PHE A 27 -2.95 12.03 -16.34
N GLY A 28 -4.08 12.10 -15.64
CA GLY A 28 -4.92 13.28 -15.54
C GLY A 28 -6.10 13.03 -14.61
N SER A 29 -6.95 14.05 -14.46
CA SER A 29 -8.15 13.98 -13.63
C SER A 29 -8.96 12.73 -13.95
N GLN A 30 -9.30 11.96 -12.92
CA GLN A 30 -10.07 10.71 -13.02
C GLN A 30 -9.44 9.61 -13.89
N ARG A 31 -8.19 9.75 -14.36
CA ARG A 31 -7.46 8.72 -15.12
C ARG A 31 -6.39 8.00 -14.30
N VAL A 32 -6.10 8.52 -13.11
CA VAL A 32 -5.12 7.97 -12.17
C VAL A 32 -5.71 7.91 -10.77
N LEU A 33 -5.51 6.78 -10.09
CA LEU A 33 -5.67 6.69 -8.63
C LEU A 33 -4.29 6.79 -8.01
N VAL A 34 -4.12 7.77 -7.13
CA VAL A 34 -2.88 7.94 -6.36
C VAL A 34 -3.09 7.33 -4.98
N GLY A 35 -2.17 6.48 -4.57
CA GLY A 35 -2.23 5.77 -3.30
C GLY A 35 -0.85 5.56 -2.71
N HIS A 36 -0.80 4.79 -1.62
CA HIS A 36 0.43 4.39 -0.97
C HIS A 36 0.33 2.92 -0.55
N VAL A 37 1.37 2.15 -0.81
CA VAL A 37 1.49 0.75 -0.38
C VAL A 37 2.68 0.59 0.56
N ALA A 38 2.47 -0.05 1.70
CA ALA A 38 3.55 -0.36 2.63
C ALA A 38 4.51 -1.40 2.02
N CYS A 39 5.81 -1.24 2.29
CA CYS A 39 6.85 -2.13 1.82
C CYS A 39 7.82 -2.50 2.94
N MET A 40 8.04 -3.80 3.13
CA MET A 40 8.96 -4.30 4.16
C MET A 40 10.44 -4.26 3.75
N GLY A 41 10.73 -3.92 2.48
CA GLY A 41 12.07 -4.01 1.90
C GLY A 41 13.04 -2.91 2.33
N HIS A 42 12.55 -1.71 2.68
CA HIS A 42 13.41 -0.56 3.00
C HIS A 42 12.90 0.14 4.26
N GLY A 43 13.56 -0.08 5.40
CA GLY A 43 13.45 0.76 6.60
C GLY A 43 12.04 1.04 7.16
N GLY A 44 11.03 0.25 6.79
CA GLY A 44 9.63 0.45 7.21
C GLY A 44 8.84 1.49 6.41
N GLY A 45 9.31 1.89 5.22
CA GLY A 45 8.60 2.84 4.34
C GLY A 45 7.53 2.20 3.45
N GLY A 46 7.18 2.90 2.39
CA GLY A 46 6.29 2.39 1.35
C GLY A 46 6.55 3.05 0.01
N HIS A 47 5.70 2.73 -0.96
CA HIS A 47 5.75 3.29 -2.31
C HIS A 47 4.46 4.05 -2.58
N THR A 48 4.59 5.27 -3.09
CA THR A 48 3.48 5.94 -3.75
C THR A 48 3.12 5.16 -5.01
N THR A 49 1.83 4.93 -5.22
CA THR A 49 1.31 4.21 -6.37
C THR A 49 0.52 5.14 -7.27
N TRP A 50 0.75 5.06 -8.59
CA TRP A 50 -0.09 5.69 -9.61
C TRP A 50 -0.71 4.59 -10.45
N HIS A 51 -1.97 4.29 -10.16
CA HIS A 51 -2.73 3.25 -10.83
C HIS A 51 -3.52 3.85 -12.00
N CYS A 52 -3.24 3.36 -13.21
CA CYS A 52 -3.90 3.78 -14.43
C CYS A 52 -5.30 3.22 -14.50
N ARG A 53 -6.32 4.08 -14.53
CA ARG A 53 -7.72 3.64 -14.62
C ARG A 53 -8.15 3.19 -16.02
N GLU A 54 -7.26 3.30 -17.01
CA GLU A 54 -7.52 2.89 -18.39
C GLU A 54 -7.00 1.49 -18.71
N CYS A 55 -5.91 1.05 -18.05
CA CYS A 55 -5.27 -0.24 -18.36
C CYS A 55 -4.78 -1.01 -17.11
N ASP A 56 -5.17 -0.56 -15.93
CA ASP A 56 -4.84 -1.13 -14.62
C ASP A 56 -3.34 -1.24 -14.27
N HIS A 57 -2.46 -0.69 -15.12
CA HIS A 57 -1.03 -0.61 -14.82
C HIS A 57 -0.76 0.27 -13.61
N THR A 58 0.05 -0.22 -12.67
CA THR A 58 0.47 0.52 -11.48
C THR A 58 1.95 0.88 -11.56
N THR A 59 2.25 2.17 -11.53
CA THR A 59 3.62 2.68 -11.36
C THR A 59 3.91 2.89 -9.88
N TYR A 60 5.11 2.53 -9.42
CA TYR A 60 5.55 2.68 -8.03
C TYR A 60 6.65 3.74 -7.92
N GLY A 61 6.59 4.57 -6.88
CA GLY A 61 7.58 5.59 -6.55
C GLY A 61 7.98 5.50 -5.08
N PRO A 62 9.25 5.20 -4.75
CA PRO A 62 10.32 4.78 -5.66
C PRO A 62 9.98 3.49 -6.43
N ALA A 63 10.68 3.23 -7.54
CA ALA A 63 10.51 1.99 -8.31
C ALA A 63 10.80 0.75 -7.45
N LEU A 64 10.08 -0.33 -7.70
CA LEU A 64 10.30 -1.59 -6.98
C LEU A 64 11.67 -2.19 -7.35
N ALA A 65 12.45 -2.55 -6.34
CA ALA A 65 13.69 -3.29 -6.42
C ALA A 65 13.51 -4.74 -5.94
N LYS A 66 14.52 -5.59 -6.16
CA LYS A 66 14.46 -7.04 -5.84
C LYS A 66 14.15 -7.37 -4.36
N HIS A 67 14.45 -6.45 -3.45
CA HIS A 67 14.23 -6.61 -2.02
C HIS A 67 12.90 -6.00 -1.54
N CYS A 68 12.11 -5.39 -2.43
CA CYS A 68 10.79 -4.90 -2.09
C CYS A 68 9.84 -6.06 -1.81
N THR A 69 9.09 -5.96 -0.71
CA THR A 69 7.93 -6.80 -0.45
C THR A 69 6.75 -5.88 -0.18
N VAL A 70 5.97 -5.59 -1.22
CA VAL A 70 4.74 -4.79 -1.12
C VAL A 70 3.65 -5.63 -0.48
N LEU A 71 2.98 -5.06 0.53
CA LEU A 71 1.87 -5.75 1.17
C LEU A 71 0.66 -5.76 0.24
N ALA A 72 0.15 -6.97 -0.04
CA ALA A 72 -1.06 -7.16 -0.80
C ALA A 72 -2.28 -7.19 0.13
N GLY A 73 -3.31 -6.42 -0.21
CA GLY A 73 -4.56 -6.37 0.52
C GLY A 73 -4.57 -5.44 1.73
N PRO A 74 -5.71 -5.35 2.43
CA PRO A 74 -5.85 -4.51 3.62
C PRO A 74 -4.92 -5.00 4.75
N ALA A 75 -4.44 -4.07 5.56
CA ALA A 75 -3.70 -4.42 6.76
C ALA A 75 -4.58 -5.26 7.70
N ALA A 76 -4.04 -6.36 8.20
CA ALA A 76 -4.67 -7.12 9.26
C ALA A 76 -4.65 -6.27 10.54
N VAL A 77 -5.81 -5.74 10.93
CA VAL A 77 -5.96 -4.98 12.17
C VAL A 77 -6.08 -5.95 13.34
N ARG A 78 -5.07 -5.99 14.21
CA ARG A 78 -5.18 -6.65 15.52
C ARG A 78 -5.53 -5.60 16.55
N ILE A 79 -6.75 -5.66 17.08
CA ILE A 79 -7.17 -4.80 18.19
C ILE A 79 -6.61 -5.45 19.45
N SER A 80 -5.65 -4.79 20.11
CA SER A 80 -5.18 -5.19 21.44
C SER A 80 -6.26 -4.86 22.46
N GLY A 81 -7.30 -5.69 22.51
CA GLY A 81 -8.23 -5.73 23.63
C GLY A 81 -7.88 -6.92 24.51
N ASP A 82 -7.89 -6.72 25.83
CA ASP A 82 -8.13 -7.81 26.77
C ASP A 82 -9.45 -8.48 26.33
N LEU A 83 -9.36 -9.58 25.59
CA LEU A 83 -10.53 -10.42 25.41
C LEU A 83 -10.93 -10.87 26.83
N PRO A 84 -12.21 -10.70 27.25
CA PRO A 84 -12.68 -11.45 28.40
C PRO A 84 -12.45 -12.92 28.05
N GLU A 85 -11.70 -13.60 28.91
CA GLU A 85 -11.41 -15.03 28.78
C GLU A 85 -12.70 -15.75 28.36
N LEU A 86 -12.72 -16.27 27.13
CA LEU A 86 -13.75 -17.19 26.69
C LEU A 86 -13.57 -18.45 27.54
N ARG A 87 -14.18 -18.43 28.74
CA ARG A 87 -14.25 -19.59 29.60
C ARG A 87 -14.84 -20.72 28.76
N PRO A 88 -14.12 -21.82 28.54
CA PRO A 88 -14.71 -22.97 27.87
C PRO A 88 -15.95 -23.38 28.66
N SER A 89 -17.07 -23.59 27.95
CA SER A 89 -18.29 -24.11 28.58
C SER A 89 -17.97 -25.42 29.29
N PRO A 90 -18.51 -25.67 30.49
CA PRO A 90 -18.31 -26.94 31.18
C PRO A 90 -18.78 -28.08 30.27
N ILE A 91 -17.89 -29.04 30.03
CA ILE A 91 -18.20 -30.26 29.29
C ILE A 91 -19.26 -31.00 30.11
N PRO A 92 -20.45 -31.31 29.54
CA PRO A 92 -21.42 -32.13 30.24
C PRO A 92 -20.81 -33.51 30.51
N PRO A 93 -21.05 -34.12 31.70
CA PRO A 93 -20.54 -35.44 31.98
C PRO A 93 -21.10 -36.43 30.97
N THR A 94 -20.22 -37.27 30.40
CA THR A 94 -20.60 -38.38 29.53
C THR A 94 -21.48 -39.37 30.30
N PRO A 95 -22.61 -39.83 29.74
CA PRO A 95 -23.36 -40.91 30.35
C PRO A 95 -22.64 -42.25 30.13
N TRP A 96 -22.20 -42.83 31.26
CA TRP A 96 -21.73 -44.20 31.54
C TRP A 96 -20.50 -44.71 30.77
#